data_AF-A0A7X7KBK3-F1
#
_entry.id   AF-A0A7X7KBK3-F1
#
_cell.length_a   1.000
_cell.length_b   1.000
_cell.length_c   1.000
_cell.angle_alpha   90.00
_cell.angle_beta   90.00
_cell.angle_gamma   90.00
#
_symmetry.space_group_name_H-M   'P 1'
#
loop_
_entity.id
_entity.type
_entity.pdbx_description
1 polymer ?
#
loop_
_entity_poly.entity_id
_entity_poly.type
_entity_poly.pdbx_seq_one_letter_code
_entity_poly.pdbx_strand_id
1 'polypeptide(L)'
;MSTILDASDPQAWGPAVDEAVNAVARGGLVVLPTDTVYGIGADAFTPEAVAALLAAKGRGRQMPPPVLVGDVRTLDGLARDVPDGVRALVERFWPGGLTVICRAQPSLAWDLGETHGTVALRQPDHPAALALLARTGPLAVSSANRTG
;
A
#
# COMPACT_ATOMS: atom_id res chain seq x y z
N MET A 1 -10.39 13.93 -14.88
CA MET A 1 -10.54 12.70 -15.69
C MET A 1 -9.54 11.69 -15.17
N SER A 2 -9.90 10.41 -15.12
CA SER A 2 -8.96 9.33 -14.81
C SER A 2 -8.28 8.81 -16.08
N THR A 3 -6.98 8.55 -16.01
CA THR A 3 -6.21 7.88 -17.08
C THR A 3 -6.22 6.38 -16.84
N ILE A 4 -6.41 5.58 -17.90
CA ILE A 4 -6.36 4.11 -17.83
C ILE A 4 -5.20 3.66 -18.71
N LEU A 5 -4.30 2.87 -18.13
CA LEU A 5 -3.10 2.36 -18.78
C LEU A 5 -3.03 0.85 -18.52
N ASP A 6 -2.62 0.09 -19.54
CA ASP A 6 -2.49 -1.36 -19.43
C ASP A 6 -1.24 -1.74 -18.62
N ALA A 7 -1.43 -2.62 -17.63
CA ALA A 7 -0.39 -3.16 -16.77
C ALA A 7 -0.43 -4.70 -16.72
N SER A 8 -1.03 -5.33 -17.73
CA SER A 8 -1.16 -6.80 -17.82
C SER A 8 0.08 -7.51 -18.34
N ASP A 9 0.89 -6.84 -19.19
CA ASP A 9 2.12 -7.37 -19.75
C ASP A 9 3.37 -6.76 -19.08
N PRO A 10 4.15 -7.56 -18.32
CA PRO A 10 5.40 -7.11 -17.72
C PRO A 10 6.44 -6.56 -18.69
N GLN A 11 6.36 -6.90 -19.98
CA GLN A 11 7.27 -6.38 -21.01
C GLN A 11 6.88 -4.99 -21.51
N ALA A 12 5.63 -4.56 -21.30
CA ALA A 12 5.06 -3.35 -21.89
C ALA A 12 4.55 -2.32 -20.87
N TRP A 13 4.32 -2.71 -19.62
CA TRP A 13 3.72 -1.86 -18.57
C TRP A 13 4.56 -0.68 -18.07
N GLY A 14 5.78 -0.47 -18.60
CA GLY A 14 6.73 0.53 -18.09
C GLY A 14 6.13 1.94 -18.03
N PRO A 15 5.54 2.43 -19.14
CA PRO A 15 4.84 3.71 -19.16
C PRO A 15 3.66 3.80 -18.19
N ALA A 16 2.96 2.69 -17.94
CA ALA A 16 1.85 2.65 -16.97
C ALA A 16 2.37 2.85 -15.54
N VAL A 17 3.47 2.18 -15.20
CA VAL A 17 4.15 2.36 -13.91
C VAL A 17 4.73 3.77 -13.79
N ASP A 18 5.32 4.32 -14.86
CA ASP A 18 5.85 5.70 -14.86
C ASP A 18 4.76 6.74 -14.53
N GLU A 19 3.60 6.66 -15.20
CA GLU A 19 2.50 7.60 -14.92
C GLU A 19 1.94 7.39 -13.50
N ALA A 20 1.84 6.15 -13.03
CA ALA A 20 1.39 5.88 -11.66
C ALA A 20 2.36 6.45 -10.61
N VAL A 21 3.68 6.31 -10.81
CA VAL A 21 4.70 6.93 -9.96
C VAL A 21 4.54 8.45 -9.94
N ASN A 22 4.38 9.07 -11.11
CA ASN A 22 4.19 10.51 -11.23
C ASN A 22 2.88 10.97 -10.57
N ALA A 23 1.80 10.20 -10.66
CA ALA A 23 0.54 10.49 -10.00
C ALA A 23 0.68 10.46 -8.48
N VAL A 24 1.31 9.40 -7.93
CA VAL A 24 1.57 9.28 -6.48
C VAL A 24 2.45 10.42 -5.99
N ALA A 25 3.52 10.77 -6.72
CA ALA A 25 4.42 11.86 -6.34
C ALA A 25 3.75 13.24 -6.31
N ARG A 26 2.63 13.43 -7.05
CA ARG A 26 1.80 14.64 -7.01
C ARG A 26 0.69 14.58 -5.94
N GLY A 27 0.69 13.58 -5.06
CA GLY A 27 -0.36 13.35 -4.07
C GLY A 27 -1.66 12.76 -4.65
N GLY A 28 -1.61 12.23 -5.87
CA GLY A 28 -2.73 11.61 -6.56
C GLY A 28 -3.01 10.18 -6.08
N LEU A 29 -4.23 9.70 -6.37
CA LEU A 29 -4.64 8.31 -6.13
C LEU A 29 -4.40 7.45 -7.36
N VAL A 30 -3.96 6.21 -7.14
CA VAL A 30 -3.73 5.22 -8.21
C VAL A 30 -4.55 3.97 -7.96
N VAL A 31 -5.22 3.47 -8.99
CA VAL A 31 -5.82 2.13 -8.97
C VAL A 31 -4.80 1.15 -9.53
N LEU A 32 -4.49 0.10 -8.78
CA LEU A 32 -3.46 -0.88 -9.13
C LEU A 32 -3.97 -2.32 -8.96
N PRO A 33 -3.59 -3.25 -9.86
CA PRO A 33 -3.86 -4.67 -9.66
C PRO A 33 -3.02 -5.22 -8.49
N THR A 34 -3.58 -6.17 -7.75
CA THR A 34 -2.83 -7.00 -6.78
C THR A 34 -3.19 -8.47 -6.99
N ASP A 35 -2.50 -9.38 -6.29
CA ASP A 35 -2.75 -10.82 -6.30
C ASP A 35 -4.09 -11.23 -5.67
N THR A 36 -4.79 -10.30 -4.98
CA THR A 36 -6.10 -10.57 -4.38
C THR A 36 -7.23 -9.83 -5.09
N VAL A 37 -7.21 -8.49 -5.05
CA VAL A 37 -8.20 -7.62 -5.68
C VAL A 37 -7.52 -6.34 -6.17
N TYR A 38 -8.20 -5.56 -7.02
CA TYR A 38 -7.73 -4.22 -7.34
C TYR A 38 -7.71 -3.34 -6.08
N GLY A 39 -6.59 -2.64 -5.89
CA GLY A 39 -6.42 -1.62 -4.86
C GLY A 39 -6.64 -0.23 -5.42
N ILE A 40 -7.03 0.71 -4.58
CA ILE A 40 -6.82 2.14 -4.75
C ILE A 40 -5.84 2.58 -3.67
N GLY A 41 -4.76 3.24 -4.09
CA GLY A 41 -3.62 3.56 -3.26
C GLY A 41 -3.22 5.03 -3.30
N ALA A 42 -2.56 5.45 -2.23
CA ALA A 42 -1.93 6.74 -2.05
C ALA A 42 -0.57 6.56 -1.36
N ASP A 43 0.31 7.55 -1.45
CA ASP A 43 1.53 7.58 -0.64
C ASP A 43 1.18 7.49 0.86
N ALA A 44 1.72 6.48 1.56
CA ALA A 44 1.47 6.25 2.98
C ALA A 44 2.04 7.36 3.88
N PHE A 45 3.02 8.14 3.39
CA PHE A 45 3.71 9.19 4.14
C PHE A 45 3.20 10.60 3.87
N THR A 46 2.20 10.75 3.00
CA THR A 46 1.57 12.03 2.69
C THR A 46 0.15 12.07 3.28
N PRO A 47 -0.05 12.69 4.47
CA PRO A 47 -1.35 12.72 5.16
C PRO A 47 -2.52 13.18 4.28
N GLU A 48 -2.31 14.17 3.42
CA GLU A 48 -3.33 14.70 2.52
C GLU A 48 -3.75 13.66 1.47
N ALA A 49 -2.81 12.86 0.97
CA ALA A 49 -3.07 11.79 0.02
C ALA A 49 -3.84 10.63 0.68
N VAL A 50 -3.51 10.29 1.92
CA VAL A 50 -4.27 9.30 2.70
C VAL A 50 -5.68 9.80 3.02
N ALA A 51 -5.84 11.07 3.36
CA ALA A 51 -7.16 11.68 3.56
C ALA A 51 -8.00 11.62 2.26
N ALA A 52 -7.40 11.89 1.11
CA ALA A 52 -8.05 11.76 -0.19
C ALA A 52 -8.47 10.30 -0.49
N LEU A 53 -7.63 9.33 -0.15
CA LEU A 53 -7.94 7.90 -0.26
C LEU A 53 -9.15 7.52 0.59
N LEU A 54 -9.18 7.92 1.86
CA LEU A 54 -10.29 7.67 2.77
C LEU A 54 -11.59 8.31 2.26
N ALA A 55 -11.52 9.56 1.80
CA ALA A 55 -12.65 10.29 1.23
C ALA A 55 -13.20 9.60 -0.03
N ALA A 56 -12.32 9.18 -0.95
CA ALA A 56 -12.71 8.45 -2.16
C ALA A 56 -13.43 7.12 -1.83
N LYS A 57 -13.03 6.47 -0.74
CA LYS A 57 -13.66 5.25 -0.23
C LYS A 57 -14.92 5.49 0.60
N GLY A 58 -15.24 6.73 0.97
CA GLY A 58 -16.29 7.03 1.94
C GLY A 58 -16.00 6.43 3.33
N ARG A 59 -14.72 6.31 3.69
CA ARG A 59 -14.27 5.78 4.98
C ARG A 59 -13.91 6.93 5.93
N GLY A 60 -14.32 6.80 7.19
CA GLY A 60 -13.82 7.64 8.27
C GLY A 60 -12.43 7.21 8.74
N ARG A 61 -11.80 8.04 9.58
CA ARG A 61 -10.47 7.79 10.15
C ARG A 61 -10.38 6.52 11.00
N GLN A 62 -11.51 6.03 11.51
CA GLN A 62 -11.65 4.77 12.26
C GLN A 62 -11.38 3.50 11.43
N MET A 63 -11.27 3.62 10.10
CA MET A 63 -10.99 2.51 9.19
C MET A 63 -9.67 2.73 8.45
N PRO A 64 -8.52 2.71 9.16
CA PRO A 64 -7.22 2.94 8.55
C PRO A 64 -6.93 1.91 7.45
N PRO A 65 -6.37 2.32 6.31
CA PRO A 65 -6.00 1.41 5.23
C PRO A 65 -4.77 0.58 5.63
N PRO A 66 -4.65 -0.68 5.17
CA PRO A 66 -3.36 -1.36 5.16
C PRO A 66 -2.34 -0.63 4.27
N VAL A 67 -1.07 -0.85 4.55
CA VAL A 67 0.05 -0.35 3.76
C VAL A 67 0.70 -1.50 3.00
N LEU A 68 0.78 -1.37 1.67
CA LEU A 68 1.54 -2.29 0.83
C LEU A 68 3.01 -1.88 0.81
N VAL A 69 3.90 -2.87 0.86
CA VAL A 69 5.36 -2.69 0.79
C VAL A 69 5.94 -3.50 -0.37
N GLY A 70 7.00 -2.99 -1.01
CA GLY A 70 7.63 -3.67 -2.14
C GLY A 70 8.65 -4.74 -1.75
N ASP A 71 9.14 -4.72 -0.50
CA ASP A 71 10.21 -5.59 -0.03
C ASP A 71 9.98 -5.95 1.45
N VAL A 72 10.22 -7.22 1.79
CA VAL A 72 10.07 -7.75 3.16
C VAL A 72 10.91 -6.99 4.19
N ARG A 73 12.09 -6.47 3.80
CA ARG A 73 12.98 -5.67 4.66
C ARG A 73 12.34 -4.35 5.09
N THR A 74 11.34 -3.87 4.35
CA THR A 74 10.57 -2.67 4.68
C THR A 74 9.77 -2.86 5.97
N LEU A 75 9.43 -4.11 6.34
CA LEU A 75 8.75 -4.43 7.60
C LEU A 75 9.47 -3.84 8.81
N ASP A 76 10.79 -4.01 8.89
CA ASP A 76 11.58 -3.55 10.04
C ASP A 76 11.71 -2.02 10.11
N GLY A 77 11.57 -1.34 8.96
CA GLY A 77 11.51 0.11 8.88
C GLY A 77 10.15 0.68 9.28
N LEU A 78 9.07 -0.11 9.17
CA LEU A 78 7.70 0.35 9.43
C LEU A 78 7.12 -0.13 10.76
N ALA A 79 7.58 -1.28 11.25
CA ALA A 79 7.09 -1.92 12.45
C ALA A 79 8.20 -2.13 13.49
N ARG A 80 7.81 -2.18 14.76
CA ARG A 80 8.68 -2.52 15.89
C ARG A 80 8.13 -3.70 16.68
N ASP A 81 8.99 -4.29 17.51
CA ASP A 81 8.63 -5.37 18.43
C ASP A 81 7.92 -6.54 17.69
N VAL A 82 8.33 -6.83 16.44
CA VAL A 82 7.71 -7.86 15.60
C VAL A 82 8.03 -9.25 16.17
N PRO A 83 7.03 -10.02 16.65
CA PRO A 83 7.27 -11.34 17.24
C PRO A 83 7.83 -12.35 16.24
N ASP A 84 8.63 -13.30 16.69
CA ASP A 84 9.23 -14.35 15.84
C ASP A 84 8.19 -15.15 15.06
N GLY A 85 7.03 -15.43 15.67
CA GLY A 85 5.92 -16.09 14.97
C GLY A 85 5.38 -15.29 13.79
N VAL A 86 5.32 -13.95 13.90
CA VAL A 86 4.93 -13.07 12.78
C VAL A 86 6.01 -13.07 11.71
N ARG A 87 7.30 -13.06 12.09
CA ARG A 87 8.41 -13.16 11.14
C ARG A 87 8.37 -14.45 10.34
N ALA A 88 8.14 -15.58 10.99
CA ALA A 88 8.02 -16.88 10.32
C ALA A 88 6.84 -16.93 9.33
N LEU A 89 5.71 -16.29 9.67
CA LEU A 89 4.58 -16.15 8.76
C LEU A 89 4.94 -15.27 7.55
N VAL A 90 5.55 -14.11 7.79
CA VAL A 90 5.98 -13.20 6.72
C VAL A 90 6.98 -13.88 5.78
N GLU A 91 8.01 -14.54 6.30
CA GLU A 91 9.01 -15.26 5.51
C GLU A 91 8.38 -16.34 4.60
N ARG A 92 7.32 -17.00 5.08
CA ARG A 92 6.68 -18.10 4.35
C ARG A 92 5.60 -17.66 3.37
N PHE A 93 4.91 -16.56 3.66
CA PHE A 93 3.70 -16.15 2.93
C PHE A 93 3.83 -14.82 2.20
N TRP A 94 4.96 -14.12 2.31
CA TRP A 94 5.26 -12.94 1.51
C TRP A 94 6.33 -13.23 0.45
N PRO A 95 6.16 -12.70 -0.78
CA PRO A 95 4.99 -11.97 -1.29
C PRO A 95 3.70 -12.82 -1.30
N GLY A 96 2.54 -12.21 -1.05
CA GLY A 96 1.26 -12.91 -1.14
C GLY A 96 0.08 -12.24 -0.40
N GLY A 97 -0.97 -13.03 -0.18
CA GLY A 97 -2.25 -12.59 0.38
C GLY A 97 -2.26 -12.32 1.90
N LEU A 98 -1.15 -12.57 2.61
CA LEU A 98 -1.08 -12.37 4.06
C LEU A 98 -0.95 -10.88 4.40
N THR A 99 -1.78 -10.39 5.32
CA THR A 99 -1.59 -9.08 5.97
C THR A 99 -1.30 -9.30 7.45
N VAL A 100 -0.29 -8.62 7.99
CA VAL A 100 0.06 -8.68 9.42
C VAL A 100 -0.18 -7.33 10.07
N ILE A 101 -0.68 -7.33 11.31
CA ILE A 101 -0.83 -6.11 12.11
C ILE A 101 0.30 -6.07 13.13
N CYS A 102 1.08 -4.99 13.12
CA CYS A 102 2.23 -4.81 14.00
C CYS A 102 2.17 -3.47 14.72
N ARG A 103 2.98 -3.27 15.75
CA ARG A 103 3.20 -1.95 16.35
C ARG A 103 3.97 -1.10 15.36
N ALA A 104 3.45 0.09 15.05
CA ALA A 104 4.11 1.02 14.14
C ALA A 104 5.38 1.59 14.78
N GLN A 105 6.39 1.87 13.96
CA GLN A 105 7.57 2.62 14.39
C GLN A 105 7.16 4.05 14.80
N PRO A 106 7.45 4.51 16.03
CA PRO A 106 7.03 5.83 16.53
C PRO A 106 7.65 7.01 15.78
N SER A 107 8.79 6.79 15.13
CA SER A 107 9.50 7.81 14.36
C SER A 107 8.87 8.10 13.00
N LEU A 108 7.88 7.33 12.57
CA LEU A 108 7.21 7.55 11.28
C LEU A 108 6.25 8.74 11.37
N ALA A 109 6.54 9.77 10.59
CA ALA A 109 5.63 10.88 10.36
C ALA A 109 4.63 10.48 9.25
N TRP A 110 3.62 9.70 9.60
CA TRP A 110 2.48 9.38 8.74
C TRP A 110 1.14 9.60 9.46
N ASP A 111 0.06 9.79 8.70
CA ASP A 111 -1.30 9.80 9.23
C ASP A 111 -2.17 8.83 8.42
N LEU A 112 -2.28 7.60 8.93
CA LEU A 112 -3.12 6.56 8.33
C LEU A 112 -4.57 6.59 8.85
N GLY A 113 -4.91 7.55 9.73
CA GLY A 113 -6.15 7.53 10.51
C GLY A 113 -5.92 7.05 11.95
N GLU A 114 -6.97 6.54 12.58
CA GLU A 114 -6.97 6.12 13.98
C GLU A 114 -6.42 4.71 14.13
N THR A 115 -5.10 4.58 14.07
CA THR A 115 -4.41 3.28 14.06
C THR A 115 -4.14 2.68 15.44
N HIS A 116 -4.34 3.46 16.51
CA HIS A 116 -4.04 3.05 17.88
C HIS A 116 -2.60 2.52 18.07
N GLY A 117 -1.65 3.14 17.35
CA GLY A 117 -0.22 2.79 17.39
C GLY A 117 0.13 1.49 16.65
N THR A 118 -0.75 0.99 15.78
CA THR A 118 -0.51 -0.19 14.96
C THR A 118 -0.45 0.16 13.48
N VAL A 119 -0.01 -0.79 12.65
CA VAL A 119 -0.13 -0.71 11.19
C VAL A 119 -0.37 -2.11 10.63
N ALA A 120 -1.27 -2.20 9.65
CA ALA A 120 -1.47 -3.39 8.86
C ALA A 120 -0.55 -3.35 7.62
N LEU A 121 0.32 -4.34 7.46
CA LEU A 121 1.33 -4.41 6.41
C LEU A 121 1.13 -5.64 5.53
N ARG A 122 1.41 -5.51 4.23
CA ARG A 122 1.40 -6.62 3.27
C ARG A 122 2.39 -6.39 2.14
N GLN A 123 3.13 -7.42 1.74
CA GLN A 123 3.85 -7.43 0.47
C GLN A 123 3.01 -8.18 -0.58
N PRO A 124 2.44 -7.51 -1.60
CA PRO A 124 1.61 -8.17 -2.60
C PRO A 124 2.46 -9.02 -3.55
N ASP A 125 1.90 -10.11 -4.07
CA ASP A 125 2.50 -10.97 -5.10
C ASP A 125 1.99 -10.62 -6.49
N HIS A 126 1.99 -9.33 -6.83
CA HIS A 126 1.64 -8.87 -8.17
C HIS A 126 2.81 -8.11 -8.79
N PRO A 127 3.35 -8.59 -9.92
CA PRO A 127 4.54 -8.01 -10.53
C PRO A 127 4.41 -6.48 -10.76
N ALA A 128 3.24 -5.99 -11.20
CA ALA A 128 3.03 -4.55 -11.46
C ALA A 128 3.00 -3.72 -10.18
N ALA A 129 2.40 -4.26 -9.12
CA ALA A 129 2.34 -3.61 -7.83
C ALA A 129 3.72 -3.51 -7.21
N LEU A 130 4.52 -4.59 -7.30
CA LEU A 130 5.91 -4.61 -6.84
C LEU A 130 6.78 -3.61 -7.61
N ALA A 131 6.62 -3.53 -8.94
CA ALA A 131 7.34 -2.55 -9.76
C ALA A 131 7.01 -1.09 -9.38
N LEU A 132 5.74 -0.80 -9.07
CA LEU A 132 5.32 0.49 -8.56
C LEU A 132 5.89 0.78 -7.16
N LEU A 133 5.71 -0.15 -6.21
CA LEU A 133 6.17 -0.04 -4.83
C LEU A 133 7.70 0.11 -4.71
N ALA A 134 8.46 -0.49 -5.63
CA ALA A 134 9.91 -0.32 -5.70
C ALA A 134 10.33 1.14 -6.00
N ARG A 135 9.45 1.93 -6.63
CA ARG A 135 9.72 3.32 -7.04
C ARG A 135 9.04 4.36 -6.18
N THR A 136 7.84 4.07 -5.67
CA THR A 136 7.10 4.98 -4.79
C THR A 136 7.45 4.80 -3.33
N GLY A 137 7.92 3.61 -2.93
CA GLY A 137 7.89 3.19 -1.54
C GLY A 137 6.49 2.77 -1.09
N PRO A 138 6.27 2.65 0.23
CA PRO A 138 5.03 2.14 0.80
C PRO A 138 3.78 2.94 0.40
N LEU A 139 2.71 2.23 0.02
CA LEU A 139 1.43 2.84 -0.34
C LEU A 139 0.35 2.44 0.66
N ALA A 140 -0.41 3.40 1.15
CA ALA A 140 -1.67 3.13 1.84
C ALA A 140 -2.70 2.67 0.79
N VAL A 141 -3.31 1.50 0.97
CA VAL A 141 -4.18 0.89 -0.06
C VAL A 141 -5.48 0.38 0.55
N SER A 142 -6.58 0.56 -0.17
CA SER A 142 -7.87 -0.07 0.10
C SER A 142 -8.40 -0.75 -1.17
N SER A 143 -9.41 -1.61 -1.07
CA SER A 143 -10.05 -2.18 -2.26
C SER A 143 -10.66 -1.09 -3.14
N ALA A 144 -10.52 -1.20 -4.46
CA ALA A 144 -10.98 -0.21 -5.45
C ALA A 144 -12.51 -0.27 -5.72
N ASN A 145 -13.31 -0.16 -4.68
CA ASN A 145 -14.78 -0.09 -4.72
C ASN A 145 -15.30 1.13 -3.93
N ARG A 146 -16.59 1.46 -4.01
CA ARG A 146 -17.21 2.34 -2.99
C ARG A 146 -17.55 1.50 -1.76
N THR A 147 -17.54 2.10 -0.56
CA THR A 147 -17.97 1.36 0.65
C THR A 147 -19.48 1.08 0.60
N GLY A 148 -19.86 -0.14 0.95
CA GLY A 148 -21.21 -0.72 0.75
C GLY A 148 -21.10 -2.05 -0.01
#